data_AF-A0A956YLT0-F1
#
_entry.id   AF-A0A956YLT0-F1
#
_cell.length_a   1.000
_cell.length_b   1.000
_cell.length_c   1.000
_cell.angle_alpha   90.00
_cell.angle_beta   90.00
_cell.angle_gamma   90.00
#
_symmetry.space_group_name_H-M   'P 1'
#
loop_
_entity.id
_entity.type
_entity.pdbx_description
1 polymer ?
#
loop_
_entity_poly.entity_id
_entity_poly.type
_entity_poly.pdbx_seq_one_letter_code
_entity_poly.pdbx_strand_id
1 'polypeptide(L)'
;MQMQDVLGLILGGGAGTRLYPLTKERAKPAVPLAGKYRLIDIPMSGCLHAGIDKIAILTQFNSVSLHRHIHRTYNRDVFSPGWVQILAAEQKPTSADWYQGTADA
;
A
#
# COMPACT_ATOMS: atom_id res chain seq x y z
N MET A 1 11.44 -4.46 -21.08
CA MET A 1 10.24 -3.90 -21.73
C MET A 1 9.54 -3.06 -20.67
N GLN A 2 9.42 -1.74 -20.84
CA GLN A 2 8.66 -0.94 -19.87
C GLN A 2 7.17 -1.17 -20.09
N MET A 3 6.42 -1.58 -19.05
CA MET A 3 4.98 -1.84 -19.13
C MET A 3 4.21 -0.53 -18.91
N GLN A 4 4.33 0.40 -19.85
CA GLN A 4 3.79 1.76 -19.70
C GLN A 4 2.25 1.81 -19.60
N ASP A 5 1.55 0.76 -20.06
CA ASP A 5 0.09 0.67 -20.09
C ASP A 5 -0.51 -0.17 -18.94
N VAL A 6 0.31 -0.56 -17.95
CA VAL A 6 -0.15 -1.41 -16.82
C VAL A 6 -0.11 -0.64 -15.51
N LEU A 7 -1.22 -0.69 -14.78
CA LEU A 7 -1.33 -0.18 -13.42
C LEU A 7 -1.20 -1.34 -12.42
N GLY A 8 -0.21 -1.27 -11.53
CA GLY A 8 -0.12 -2.15 -10.37
C GLY A 8 -1.07 -1.69 -9.28
N LEU A 9 -2.14 -2.44 -9.01
CA LEU A 9 -3.06 -2.15 -7.90
C LEU A 9 -2.76 -3.07 -6.71
N ILE A 10 -2.28 -2.51 -5.60
CA ILE A 10 -1.95 -3.27 -4.39
C ILE A 10 -3.04 -3.05 -3.33
N LEU A 11 -3.69 -4.14 -2.94
CA LEU A 11 -4.73 -4.14 -1.91
C LEU A 11 -4.08 -4.32 -0.53
N GLY A 12 -3.87 -3.20 0.18
CA GLY A 12 -3.36 -3.17 1.56
C GLY A 12 -4.31 -3.82 2.58
N GLY A 13 -5.55 -4.09 2.18
CA GLY A 13 -6.51 -4.87 2.97
C GLY A 13 -7.12 -4.13 4.15
N GLY A 14 -8.07 -4.79 4.82
CA GLY A 14 -8.84 -4.23 5.93
C GLY A 14 -8.24 -4.43 7.31
N ALA A 15 -9.10 -4.52 8.32
CA ALA A 15 -8.78 -4.40 9.75
C ALA A 15 -7.64 -5.31 10.28
N GLY A 16 -7.17 -6.28 9.50
CA GLY A 16 -5.93 -7.01 9.81
C GLY A 16 -6.04 -7.92 11.03
N THR A 17 -7.25 -8.41 11.33
CA THR A 17 -7.57 -9.21 12.52
C THR A 17 -6.72 -10.47 12.67
N ARG A 18 -6.34 -11.10 11.55
CA ARG A 18 -5.49 -12.31 11.54
C ARG A 18 -4.03 -12.08 11.94
N LEU A 19 -3.57 -10.83 11.88
CA LEU A 19 -2.20 -10.44 12.26
C LEU A 19 -2.18 -9.63 13.56
N TYR A 20 -3.28 -9.63 14.31
CA TYR A 20 -3.28 -9.10 15.66
C TYR A 20 -2.25 -9.87 16.51
N PRO A 21 -1.43 -9.19 17.35
CA PRO A 21 -1.49 -7.77 17.74
C PRO A 21 -0.69 -6.80 16.85
N LEU A 22 -0.02 -7.27 15.81
CA LEU A 22 0.89 -6.46 14.98
C LEU A 22 0.17 -5.33 14.22
N THR A 23 -1.14 -5.48 14.00
CA THR A 23 -2.01 -4.53 13.29
C THR A 23 -2.77 -3.58 14.23
N LYS A 24 -2.51 -3.62 15.55
CA LYS A 24 -3.23 -2.79 16.53
C LYS A 24 -3.11 -1.29 16.28
N GLU A 25 -1.92 -0.82 15.94
CA GLU A 25 -1.62 0.62 15.77
C GLU A 25 -1.18 0.98 14.35
N ARG A 26 -1.23 0.04 13.41
CA ARG A 26 -0.71 0.23 12.05
C ARG A 26 -1.49 -0.57 11.03
N ALA A 27 -1.54 -0.05 9.81
CA ALA A 27 -2.06 -0.78 8.67
C ALA A 27 -1.33 -2.12 8.48
N LYS A 28 -2.06 -3.16 8.06
CA LYS A 28 -1.48 -4.45 7.63
C LYS A 28 -0.26 -4.31 6.70
N PRO A 29 -0.26 -3.48 5.65
CA PRO A 29 0.90 -3.30 4.76
C PRO A 29 2.13 -2.69 5.46
N ALA A 30 1.92 -1.97 6.57
CA ALA A 30 3.00 -1.35 7.34
C ALA A 30 3.64 -2.28 8.38
N VAL A 31 3.16 -3.53 8.49
CA VAL A 31 3.73 -4.52 9.42
C VAL A 31 5.18 -4.83 9.01
N PRO A 32 6.16 -4.73 9.94
CA PRO A 32 7.55 -5.05 9.66
C PRO A 32 7.75 -6.52 9.29
N LEU A 33 8.67 -6.77 8.37
CA LEU A 33 9.05 -8.09 7.89
C LEU A 33 10.59 -8.17 7.83
N ALA A 34 11.15 -9.28 8.30
CA ALA A 34 12.58 -9.57 8.21
C ALA A 34 13.51 -8.43 8.69
N GLY A 35 13.10 -7.72 9.75
CA GLY A 35 13.88 -6.69 10.45
C GLY A 35 14.00 -5.33 9.75
N LYS A 36 14.05 -5.28 8.41
CA LYS A 36 14.27 -4.04 7.63
C LYS A 36 13.14 -3.69 6.65
N TYR A 37 12.31 -4.66 6.31
CA TYR A 37 11.27 -4.52 5.30
C TYR A 37 9.89 -4.39 5.95
N ARG A 38 8.89 -4.18 5.12
CA ARG A 38 7.47 -4.23 5.46
C ARG A 38 6.75 -5.14 4.48
N LEU A 39 5.56 -5.62 4.86
CA LEU A 39 4.75 -6.48 3.99
C LEU A 39 4.48 -5.85 2.61
N ILE A 40 4.34 -4.52 2.54
CA ILE A 40 4.16 -3.80 1.27
C ILE A 40 5.36 -3.89 0.31
N ASP A 41 6.57 -4.15 0.83
CA ASP A 41 7.78 -4.17 0.00
C ASP A 41 7.83 -5.38 -0.93
N ILE A 42 7.13 -6.47 -0.59
CA ILE A 42 7.05 -7.67 -1.44
C ILE A 42 6.32 -7.36 -2.75
N PRO A 43 5.04 -6.93 -2.76
CA PRO A 43 4.34 -6.63 -4.00
C PRO A 43 4.93 -5.41 -4.73
N MET A 44 5.45 -4.41 -3.99
CA MET A 44 6.15 -3.28 -4.60
C MET A 44 7.38 -3.73 -5.40
N SER A 45 8.25 -4.55 -4.79
CA SER A 45 9.45 -5.05 -5.47
C SER A 45 9.08 -5.94 -6.65
N GLY A 46 8.00 -6.73 -6.54
CA GLY A 46 7.46 -7.51 -7.66
C GLY A 46 7.05 -6.65 -8.84
N CYS A 47 6.28 -5.58 -8.62
CA CYS A 47 5.89 -4.63 -9.67
C CYS A 47 7.11 -3.99 -10.33
N LEU A 48 8.05 -3.50 -9.52
CA LEU A 48 9.24 -2.82 -10.01
C LEU A 48 10.16 -3.76 -10.82
N HIS A 49 10.35 -5.00 -10.37
CA HIS A 49 11.13 -6.01 -11.12
C HIS A 49 10.44 -6.43 -12.42
N ALA A 50 9.11 -6.40 -12.46
CA ALA A 50 8.33 -6.64 -13.67
C ALA A 50 8.32 -5.45 -14.65
N GLY A 51 8.89 -4.30 -14.26
CA GLY A 51 8.85 -3.07 -15.07
C GLY A 51 7.52 -2.33 -15.02
N ILE A 52 6.70 -2.57 -13.99
CA ILE A 52 5.47 -1.83 -13.69
C ILE A 52 5.85 -0.69 -12.75
N ASP A 53 5.72 0.54 -13.23
CA ASP A 53 6.16 1.76 -12.55
C ASP A 53 5.02 2.70 -12.13
N LYS A 54 3.80 2.44 -12.59
CA LYS A 54 2.56 3.08 -12.11
C LYS A 54 1.90 2.17 -11.10
N ILE A 55 1.91 2.56 -9.82
CA ILE A 55 1.43 1.72 -8.71
C ILE A 55 0.48 2.50 -7.81
N ALA A 56 -0.73 1.98 -7.61
CA ALA A 56 -1.71 2.46 -6.66
C ALA A 56 -1.85 1.49 -5.47
N ILE A 57 -1.86 2.01 -4.25
CA ILE A 57 -1.97 1.22 -3.01
C ILE A 57 -3.27 1.60 -2.31
N LEU A 58 -4.22 0.66 -2.21
CA LEU A 58 -5.47 0.84 -1.48
C LEU A 58 -5.29 0.46 -0.01
N THR A 59 -5.64 1.33 0.93
CA THR A 59 -5.53 1.04 2.38
C THR A 59 -6.62 1.75 3.17
N GLN A 60 -7.09 1.13 4.25
CA GLN A 60 -8.28 1.59 4.97
C GLN A 60 -8.02 2.25 6.34
N PHE A 61 -6.83 2.06 6.93
CA PHE A 61 -6.56 2.49 8.31
C PHE A 61 -5.11 2.92 8.53
N ASN A 62 -4.88 3.81 9.50
CA ASN A 62 -3.57 4.13 10.12
C ASN A 62 -2.41 4.22 9.11
N SER A 63 -2.63 5.00 8.05
CA SER A 63 -1.77 5.06 6.87
C SER A 63 -0.53 5.94 7.06
N VAL A 64 -0.41 6.74 8.13
CA VAL A 64 0.72 7.66 8.33
C VAL A 64 2.08 6.95 8.27
N SER A 65 2.20 5.81 8.94
CA SER A 65 3.43 5.03 8.92
C SER A 65 3.74 4.46 7.53
N LEU A 66 2.70 4.05 6.78
CA LEU A 66 2.81 3.56 5.41
C LEU A 66 3.20 4.67 4.44
N HIS A 67 2.52 5.82 4.49
CA HIS A 67 2.85 7.01 3.70
C HIS A 67 4.31 7.42 3.86
N ARG A 68 4.78 7.51 5.11
CA ARG A 68 6.19 7.85 5.38
C ARG A 68 7.16 6.85 4.77
N HIS A 69 6.84 5.56 4.80
CA HIS A 69 7.70 4.51 4.23
C HIS A 69 7.73 4.58 2.71
N ILE A 70 6.56 4.64 2.06
CA ILE A 70 6.48 4.74 0.61
C ILE A 70 7.15 6.01 0.09
N HIS A 71 6.90 7.15 0.74
CA HIS A 71 7.52 8.43 0.36
C HIS A 71 9.03 8.48 0.62
N ARG A 72 9.59 7.65 1.51
CA ARG A 72 11.06 7.61 1.71
C ARG A 72 11.75 6.61 0.80
N THR A 73 11.13 5.46 0.57
CA THR A 73 11.75 4.32 -0.11
C THR A 73 11.49 4.33 -1.62
N TYR A 74 10.32 4.81 -2.05
CA TYR A 74 9.86 4.71 -3.43
C TYR A 74 9.55 6.07 -4.07
N ASN A 75 10.08 7.17 -3.51
CA ASN A 75 9.95 8.48 -4.14
C ASN A 75 10.71 8.48 -5.46
N ARG A 76 10.01 8.74 -6.56
CA ARG A 76 10.59 8.84 -7.89
C ARG A 76 10.92 10.30 -8.20
N ASP A 77 11.94 10.49 -9.02
CA ASP A 77 12.29 11.81 -9.55
C ASP A 77 11.15 12.35 -10.42
N VAL A 78 10.99 13.67 -10.45
CA VAL A 78 9.94 14.41 -11.18
C VAL A 78 9.96 14.11 -12.68
N PHE A 79 11.10 13.67 -13.20
CA PHE A 79 11.30 13.32 -14.61
C PHE A 79 10.94 11.86 -14.96
N SER A 80 10.60 11.03 -13.97
CA SER A 80 10.16 9.65 -14.22
C SER A 80 8.65 9.61 -14.47
N PRO A 81 8.16 8.95 -15.53
CA PRO A 81 6.72 8.83 -15.80
C PRO A 81 5.98 7.92 -14.81
N GLY A 82 6.71 7.11 -14.04
CA GLY A 82 6.16 6.22 -13.02
C GLY A 82 5.87 6.93 -11.71
N TRP A 83 4.84 6.46 -10.99
CA TRP A 83 4.39 7.04 -9.74
C TRP A 83 3.91 5.96 -8.77
N VAL A 84 3.98 6.27 -7.48
CA VAL A 84 3.42 5.44 -6.41
C VAL A 84 2.47 6.28 -5.59
N GLN A 85 1.17 5.96 -5.64
CA GLN A 85 0.13 6.71 -4.94
C GLN A 85 -0.58 5.81 -3.92
N ILE A 86 -0.81 6.35 -2.73
CA ILE A 86 -1.63 5.69 -1.72
C ILE A 86 -3.03 6.29 -1.79
N LEU A 87 -4.02 5.43 -2.05
CA LEU A 87 -5.43 5.77 -2.01
C LEU A 87 -5.96 5.28 -0.66
N ALA A 88 -5.94 6.20 0.31
CA ALA A 88 -6.40 5.91 1.65
C ALA A 88 -7.91 6.10 1.72
N ALA A 89 -8.60 5.02 2.02
CA ALA A 89 -9.99 5.01 2.42
C ALA A 89 -10.10 5.55 3.86
N GLU A 90 -10.66 6.74 4.04
CA GLU A 90 -10.81 7.35 5.37
C GLU A 90 -12.02 6.72 6.10
N GLN A 91 -11.79 5.77 7.00
CA GLN A 91 -12.84 5.32 7.92
C GLN A 91 -13.00 6.32 9.06
N LYS A 92 -14.10 7.07 9.05
CA LYS A 92 -14.59 7.75 10.26
C LYS A 92 -15.14 6.68 11.22
N PRO A 93 -14.95 6.81 12.54
CA PRO A 93 -15.49 5.86 13.53
C PRO A 93 -17.01 5.62 13.41
N THR A 94 -17.72 6.52 12.74
CA THR A 94 -19.17 6.52 12.54
C THR A 94 -19.65 5.88 11.23
N SER A 95 -18.76 5.53 10.30
CA SER A 95 -19.16 4.94 9.00
C SER A 95 -18.21 3.80 8.61
N ALA A 96 -18.58 2.58 8.99
CA ALA A 96 -17.82 1.37 8.65
C ALA A 96 -18.01 0.95 7.17
N ASP A 97 -18.97 1.53 6.44
CA ASP A 97 -19.48 0.94 5.19
C ASP A 97 -18.63 1.17 3.94
N TRP A 98 -17.59 2.00 4.00
CA TRP A 98 -16.94 2.52 2.79
C TRP A 98 -15.93 1.56 2.12
N TYR A 99 -15.56 0.44 2.75
CA TYR A 99 -14.75 -0.63 2.12
C TYR A 99 -14.76 -1.82 3.10
N GLN A 100 -15.36 -2.95 2.75
CA GLN A 100 -15.46 -4.13 3.63
C GLN A 100 -14.70 -5.33 3.06
N GLY A 101 -14.45 -5.32 1.75
CA GLY A 101 -13.71 -6.34 1.03
C GLY A 101 -12.90 -5.79 -0.13
N THR A 102 -12.22 -6.69 -0.82
CA THR A 102 -11.42 -6.38 -2.02
C THR A 102 -12.26 -6.02 -3.24
N ALA A 103 -13.57 -6.26 -3.20
CA ALA A 103 -14.51 -5.92 -4.27
C ALA A 103 -15.13 -4.51 -4.09
N ASP A 104 -15.09 -3.96 -2.88
CA ASP A 104 -15.53 -2.58 -2.59
C ASP A 104 -14.43 -1.54 -2.90
N ALA A 105 -13.31 -2.02 -3.46
CA ALA A 105 -12.02 -1.37 -3.57
C ALA A 105 -11.79 -0.72 -4.94
#